data_AF-A0A1F3X5T7-F1
#
_entry.id   AF-A0A1F3X5T7-F1
#
_cell.length_a   1.000
_cell.length_b   1.000
_cell.length_c   1.000
_cell.angle_alpha   90.00
_cell.angle_beta   90.00
_cell.angle_gamma   90.00
#
_symmetry.space_group_name_H-M   'P 1'
#
loop_
_entity.id
_entity.type
_entity.pdbx_description
1 polymer ?
#
loop_
_entity_poly.entity_id
_entity_poly.type
_entity_poly.pdbx_seq_one_letter_code
_entity_poly.pdbx_strand_id
1 'polypeptide(L)'
;MPSRAVRLVLDTNTALSGLLWQGTPGKLIDAAKRQEVELFSSTPLLAELLGVMTRYKFADALAARGLQVQTLFEGYAALVQLVVPAQINPTIARDPADDAVLACAHAGCHRGSSADRQSGGGFAACQFALVPAL
;
A
#
# COMPACT_ATOMS: atom_id res chain seq x y z
N MET A 1 -10.68 22.93 -8.26
CA MET A 1 -11.02 21.53 -8.57
C MET A 1 -10.08 20.66 -7.76
N PRO A 2 -10.53 19.78 -6.84
CA PRO A 2 -9.60 18.86 -6.22
C PRO A 2 -9.06 17.96 -7.33
N SER A 3 -7.79 18.15 -7.68
CA SER A 3 -7.05 17.22 -8.54
C SER A 3 -7.19 15.85 -7.89
N ARG A 4 -7.81 14.93 -8.62
CA ARG A 4 -8.11 13.58 -8.15
C ARG A 4 -6.80 12.93 -7.69
N ALA A 5 -6.58 12.85 -6.37
CA ALA A 5 -5.37 12.26 -5.82
C ALA A 5 -5.24 10.82 -6.32
N VAL A 6 -4.03 10.45 -6.76
CA VAL A 6 -3.76 9.10 -7.24
C VAL A 6 -3.79 8.16 -6.03
N ARG A 7 -4.62 7.12 -6.11
CA ARG A 7 -4.77 6.12 -5.04
C ARG A 7 -3.97 4.88 -5.39
N LEU A 8 -3.16 4.41 -4.46
CA LEU A 8 -2.24 3.30 -4.68
C LEU A 8 -2.37 2.26 -3.56
N VAL A 9 -2.23 0.99 -3.91
CA VAL A 9 -1.90 -0.09 -2.96
C VAL A 9 -0.56 -0.62 -3.43
N LEU A 10 0.40 -0.67 -2.52
CA LEU A 10 1.72 -1.24 -2.79
C LEU A 10 1.69 -2.72 -2.42
N ASP A 11 2.29 -3.57 -3.25
CA ASP A 11 2.59 -4.93 -2.83
C ASP A 11 3.63 -4.93 -1.69
N THR A 12 3.79 -6.07 -1.02
CA THR A 12 4.70 -6.20 0.13
C THR A 12 6.15 -5.88 -0.23
N ASN A 13 6.62 -6.29 -1.41
CA ASN A 13 8.00 -6.10 -1.85
C ASN A 13 8.30 -4.63 -2.20
N THR A 14 7.33 -3.95 -2.80
CA THR A 14 7.37 -2.52 -3.16
C THR A 14 7.28 -1.67 -1.92
N ALA A 15 6.40 -1.99 -0.97
CA ALA A 15 6.35 -1.31 0.33
C ALA A 15 7.68 -1.46 1.08
N LEU A 16 8.19 -2.69 1.21
CA LEU A 16 9.49 -2.96 1.81
C LEU A 16 10.60 -2.20 1.08
N SER A 17 10.56 -2.20 -0.26
CA SER A 17 11.60 -1.56 -1.05
C SER A 17 11.60 -0.05 -0.92
N GLY A 18 10.42 0.58 -0.85
CA GLY A 18 10.30 2.01 -0.64
C GLY A 18 10.69 2.46 0.76
N LEU A 19 10.58 1.56 1.74
CA LEU A 19 11.02 1.81 3.11
C LEU A 19 12.54 1.67 3.29
N LEU A 20 13.20 0.82 2.49
CA LEU A 20 14.64 0.51 2.64
C LEU A 20 15.54 1.21 1.61
N TRP A 21 15.05 1.53 0.41
CA TRP A 21 15.87 2.06 -0.68
C TRP A 21 15.24 3.28 -1.36
N GLN A 22 16.09 4.18 -1.86
CA GLN A 22 15.71 5.44 -2.52
C GLN A 22 15.35 5.27 -4.01
N GLY A 23 14.77 4.12 -4.37
CA GLY A 23 14.35 3.80 -5.75
C GLY A 23 12.98 4.39 -6.11
N THR A 24 12.42 3.95 -7.23
CA THR A 24 11.02 4.26 -7.61
C THR A 24 10.03 4.01 -6.47
N PRO A 25 10.10 2.89 -5.72
CA PRO A 25 9.25 2.68 -4.55
C PRO A 25 9.43 3.73 -3.44
N GLY A 26 10.65 4.21 -3.21
CA GLY A 26 10.93 5.26 -2.22
C GLY A 26 10.26 6.59 -2.58
N LYS A 27 10.25 6.93 -3.88
CA LYS A 27 9.55 8.12 -4.38
C LYS A 27 8.03 8.05 -4.14
N LEU A 28 7.44 6.86 -4.15
CA LEU A 28 6.02 6.67 -3.82
C LEU A 28 5.74 6.93 -2.34
N ILE A 29 6.62 6.45 -1.45
CA ILE A 29 6.54 6.74 -0.01
C ILE A 29 6.67 8.26 0.23
N ASP A 30 7.61 8.92 -0.44
CA ASP A 30 7.79 10.36 -0.27
C ASP A 30 6.64 11.17 -0.87
N ALA A 31 6.08 10.76 -2.01
CA ALA A 31 4.87 11.36 -2.58
C ALA A 31 3.67 11.23 -1.64
N ALA A 32 3.53 10.08 -0.96
CA ALA A 32 2.48 9.88 0.03
C ALA A 32 2.67 10.79 1.25
N LYS A 33 3.91 10.95 1.74
CA LYS A 33 4.21 11.90 2.82
C LYS A 33 3.90 13.35 2.43
N ARG A 34 4.08 13.71 1.15
CA ARG A 34 3.71 15.03 0.60
C ARG A 34 2.22 15.16 0.24
N GLN A 35 1.41 14.13 0.50
CA GLN A 35 -0.02 14.08 0.18
C GLN A 35 -0.32 14.23 -1.33
N GLU A 36 0.66 13.90 -2.18
CA GLU A 36 0.51 13.89 -3.65
C GLU A 36 -0.20 12.61 -4.13
N VAL A 37 -0.07 11.53 -3.35
CA VAL A 37 -0.76 10.25 -3.56
C VAL A 37 -1.35 9.76 -2.25
N GLU A 38 -2.42 8.99 -2.33
CA GLU A 38 -3.02 8.31 -1.18
C GLU A 38 -2.63 6.83 -1.21
N LEU A 39 -1.96 6.35 -0.17
CA LEU A 39 -1.67 4.93 -0.01
C LEU A 39 -2.80 4.24 0.75
N PHE A 40 -3.19 3.07 0.27
CA PHE A 40 -4.13 2.17 0.93
C PHE A 40 -3.44 0.86 1.24
N SER A 41 -3.89 0.22 2.32
CA SER A 41 -3.43 -1.11 2.71
C SER A 41 -4.54 -1.84 3.48
N SER A 42 -4.29 -3.09 3.83
CA SER A 42 -5.20 -3.90 4.65
C SER A 42 -4.43 -4.62 5.75
N THR A 43 -5.15 -5.09 6.76
CA THR A 43 -4.54 -5.84 7.88
C THR A 43 -3.71 -7.04 7.41
N PRO A 44 -4.17 -7.86 6.44
CA PRO A 44 -3.34 -8.95 5.89
C PRO A 44 -2.04 -8.46 5.24
N LEU A 45 -2.08 -7.39 4.44
CA LEU A 45 -0.89 -6.84 3.78
C LEU A 45 0.11 -6.26 4.78
N LEU A 46 -0.37 -5.58 5.83
CA LEU A 46 0.50 -5.10 6.91
C LEU A 46 1.13 -6.26 7.69
N ALA A 47 0.37 -7.31 8.00
CA ALA A 47 0.89 -8.47 8.69
C ALA A 47 1.97 -9.19 7.86
N GLU A 48 1.75 -9.29 6.54
CA GLU A 48 2.73 -9.85 5.62
C GLU A 48 4.01 -9.00 5.58
N LEU A 49 3.88 -7.68 5.45
CA LEU A 49 5.02 -6.76 5.47
C LEU A 49 5.86 -6.92 6.74
N LEU A 50 5.22 -6.94 7.91
CA LEU A 50 5.92 -7.16 9.18
C LEU A 50 6.61 -8.53 9.21
N GLY A 51 5.94 -9.58 8.73
CA GLY A 51 6.50 -10.93 8.61
C GLY A 51 7.69 -11.01 7.63
N VAL A 52 7.72 -10.18 6.60
CA VAL A 52 8.85 -10.08 5.67
C VAL A 52 10.01 -9.31 6.30
N MET A 53 9.75 -8.16 6.94
CA MET A 53 10.77 -7.32 7.57
C MET A 53 11.54 -8.03 8.70
N THR A 54 10.92 -9.00 9.36
CA THR A 54 11.53 -9.80 10.43
C THR A 54 12.39 -10.97 9.93
N ARG A 55 12.46 -11.21 8.61
CA ARG A 55 13.30 -12.28 8.04
C ARG A 55 14.78 -11.91 8.14
N TYR A 56 15.63 -12.88 8.49
CA TYR A 56 17.06 -12.70 8.70
C TYR A 56 17.78 -11.99 7.54
N LYS A 57 17.37 -12.25 6.28
CA LYS A 57 17.97 -11.65 5.08
C LYS A 57 17.85 -10.12 5.01
N PHE A 58 16.94 -9.51 5.77
CA PHE A 58 16.78 -8.05 5.85
C PHE A 58 17.39 -7.45 7.11
N ALA A 59 17.81 -8.26 8.08
CA ALA A 59 18.40 -7.79 9.32
C ALA A 59 19.65 -6.95 9.05
N ASP A 60 20.54 -7.41 8.17
CA ASP A 60 21.76 -6.70 7.79
C ASP A 60 21.44 -5.37 7.08
N ALA A 61 20.46 -5.37 6.18
CA ALA A 61 20.06 -4.18 5.44
C ALA A 61 19.47 -3.08 6.36
N LEU A 62 18.69 -3.50 7.36
CA LEU A 62 18.11 -2.64 8.40
C LEU A 62 19.18 -2.12 9.35
N ALA A 63 20.05 -3.01 9.84
CA ALA A 63 21.15 -2.67 10.76
C ALA A 63 22.14 -1.69 10.13
N ALA A 64 22.53 -1.92 8.86
CA ALA A 64 23.42 -1.01 8.13
C ALA A 64 22.85 0.41 7.97
N ARG A 65 21.53 0.58 8.12
CA ARG A 65 20.83 1.87 8.04
C ARG A 65 20.43 2.41 9.42
N GLY A 66 20.71 1.69 10.49
CA GLY A 66 20.26 2.04 11.85
C GLY A 66 18.73 2.04 11.99
N LEU A 67 18.02 1.28 11.16
CA LEU A 67 16.56 1.22 11.16
C LEU A 67 16.06 0.09 12.05
N GLN A 68 15.04 0.37 12.85
CA GLN A 68 14.32 -0.65 13.61
C GLN A 68 13.06 -1.06 12.86
N VAL A 69 12.81 -2.37 12.77
CA VAL A 69 11.63 -2.94 12.11
C VAL A 69 10.36 -2.28 12.60
N GLN A 70 10.20 -2.15 13.92
CA GLN A 70 9.00 -1.63 14.55
C GLN A 70 8.73 -0.17 14.15
N THR A 71 9.75 0.70 14.26
CA THR A 71 9.62 2.12 13.88
C THR A 71 9.27 2.27 12.39
N LEU A 72 9.90 1.47 11.54
CA LEU A 72 9.66 1.53 10.10
C LEU A 72 8.25 1.03 9.74
N PHE A 73 7.80 -0.04 10.38
CA PHE A 73 6.45 -0.58 10.23
C PHE A 73 5.38 0.40 10.72
N GLU A 74 5.55 0.99 11.91
CA GLU A 74 4.63 1.97 12.47
C GLU A 74 4.54 3.23 11.59
N GLY A 75 5.67 3.70 11.06
CA GLY A 75 5.70 4.81 10.13
C GLY A 75 4.94 4.52 8.83
N TYR A 76 5.05 3.31 8.29
CA TYR A 76 4.28 2.89 7.12
C TYR A 76 2.79 2.74 7.45
N ALA A 77 2.46 2.09 8.57
CA ALA A 77 1.08 1.89 9.01
C ALA A 77 0.34 3.22 9.26
N ALA A 78 1.05 4.24 9.75
CA ALA A 78 0.50 5.59 9.91
C ALA A 78 0.30 6.34 8.58
N LEU A 79 1.04 5.96 7.53
CA LEU A 79 0.99 6.60 6.21
C LEU A 79 -0.13 6.04 5.32
N VAL A 80 -0.56 4.81 5.56
CA VAL A 80 -1.58 4.13 4.75
C VAL A 80 -2.99 4.26 5.33
N GLN A 81 -3.97 4.36 4.44
CA GLN A 81 -5.37 4.22 4.79
C GLN A 81 -5.77 2.74 4.82
N LEU A 82 -6.17 2.25 6.00
CA LEU A 82 -6.64 0.88 6.14
C LEU A 82 -8.02 0.69 5.51
N VAL A 83 -8.14 -0.36 4.70
CA VAL A 83 -9.39 -0.85 4.11
C VAL A 83 -9.58 -2.33 4.43
N VAL A 84 -10.85 -2.73 4.53
CA VAL A 84 -11.22 -4.15 4.58
C VAL A 84 -11.12 -4.69 3.15
N PRO A 85 -10.30 -5.72 2.88
CA PRO A 85 -10.19 -6.31 1.54
C PRO A 85 -11.56 -6.71 1.01
N ALA A 86 -11.84 -6.40 -0.26
CA ALA A 86 -13.07 -6.85 -0.91
C ALA A 86 -13.04 -8.37 -1.07
N GLN A 87 -14.19 -9.03 -0.97
CA GLN A 87 -14.29 -10.42 -1.39
C GLN A 87 -14.25 -10.46 -2.92
N ILE A 88 -13.12 -10.88 -3.48
CA ILE A 88 -12.95 -11.13 -4.90
C ILE A 88 -12.94 -12.64 -5.13
N ASN A 89 -13.42 -13.06 -6.29
CA ASN A 89 -13.16 -14.43 -6.72
C ASN A 89 -11.65 -14.58 -6.96
N PRO A 90 -11.03 -15.70 -6.57
CA PRO A 90 -9.61 -15.93 -6.81
C PRO A 90 -9.31 -15.71 -8.29
N THR A 91 -8.54 -14.68 -8.58
CA THR A 91 -8.31 -14.24 -9.97
C THR A 91 -6.93 -14.70 -10.43
N ILE A 92 -5.96 -14.72 -9.51
CA ILE A 92 -4.60 -15.16 -9.77
C ILE A 92 -4.38 -16.53 -9.12
N ALA A 93 -4.73 -17.58 -9.85
CA ALA A 93 -4.61 -18.98 -9.41
C ALA A 93 -3.17 -19.42 -9.04
N ARG A 94 -2.15 -18.62 -9.36
CA ARG A 94 -0.74 -18.91 -9.12
C ARG A 94 -0.16 -18.30 -7.85
N ASP A 95 -0.76 -17.24 -7.29
CA ASP A 95 -0.28 -16.61 -6.06
C ASP A 95 -1.43 -15.93 -5.29
N PRO A 96 -1.92 -16.55 -4.20
CA PRO A 96 -2.94 -15.97 -3.34
C PRO A 96 -2.56 -14.62 -2.70
N ALA A 97 -1.26 -14.28 -2.63
CA ALA A 97 -0.82 -12.98 -2.11
C ALA A 97 -1.18 -11.84 -3.08
N ASP A 98 -1.15 -12.10 -4.39
CA ASP A 98 -1.52 -11.11 -5.40
C ASP A 98 -3.04 -10.83 -5.38
N ASP A 99 -3.86 -11.85 -5.09
CA ASP A 99 -5.31 -11.68 -4.89
C ASP A 99 -5.60 -10.76 -3.68
N ALA A 100 -4.78 -10.76 -2.64
CA ALA A 100 -4.94 -9.88 -1.49
C ALA A 100 -4.68 -8.40 -1.85
N VAL A 101 -3.69 -8.13 -2.70
CA VAL A 101 -3.40 -6.78 -3.23
C VAL A 101 -4.57 -6.29 -4.09
N LEU A 102 -5.10 -7.15 -4.98
CA LEU A 102 -6.27 -6.84 -5.81
C LEU A 102 -7.53 -6.58 -4.98
N ALA A 103 -7.79 -7.41 -3.97
CA ALA A 103 -8.91 -7.25 -3.04
C ALA A 103 -8.84 -5.92 -2.29
N CYS A 104 -7.64 -5.53 -1.86
CA CYS A 104 -7.39 -4.25 -1.20
C CYS A 104 -7.59 -3.06 -2.15
N ALA A 105 -7.08 -3.16 -3.39
CA ALA A 105 -7.26 -2.15 -4.41
C ALA A 105 -8.75 -1.93 -4.76
N HIS A 106 -9.49 -3.03 -4.92
CA HIS A 106 -10.94 -2.98 -5.18
C HIS A 106 -11.69 -2.27 -4.04
N ALA A 107 -11.36 -2.56 -2.78
CA ALA A 107 -11.96 -1.87 -1.63
C ALA A 107 -11.62 -0.37 -1.57
N GLY A 108 -10.36 0.01 -1.84
CA GLY A 108 -9.92 1.41 -1.88
C GLY A 108 -10.60 2.25 -2.97
N CYS A 109 -11.03 1.61 -4.06
CA CYS A 109 -11.85 2.26 -5.08
C CYS A 109 -13.27 2.59 -4.63
N HIS A 110 -13.88 1.71 -3.85
CA HIS A 110 -15.27 1.82 -3.42
C HIS A 110 -15.42 2.69 -2.17
N ARG A 111 -14.31 3.03 -1.52
CA ARG A 111 -14.30 4.10 -0.51
C ARG A 111 -14.48 5.44 -1.23
N GLY A 112 -15.74 5.86 -1.34
CA GLY A 112 -16.08 7.26 -1.56
C GLY A 112 -15.32 8.10 -0.53
N SER A 113 -14.69 9.19 -0.98
CA SER A 113 -13.93 10.10 -0.14
C SER A 113 -14.74 10.39 1.12
N SER A 114 -14.38 9.83 2.27
CA SER A 114 -15.17 9.99 3.50
C SER A 114 -15.03 11.38 4.12
N ALA A 115 -14.51 12.34 3.34
CA ALA A 115 -14.51 13.75 3.67
C ALA A 115 -15.77 14.49 3.17
N ASP A 116 -16.61 13.89 2.31
CA ASP A 116 -17.79 14.59 1.79
C ASP A 116 -19.10 13.85 2.06
N ARG A 117 -19.94 14.48 2.88
CA ARG A 117 -21.28 14.02 3.25
C ARG A 117 -22.23 14.57 2.19
N GLN A 118 -22.97 13.67 1.53
CA GLN A 118 -24.04 13.93 0.55
C GLN A 118 -23.58 14.39 -0.83
N SER A 119 -23.62 13.47 -1.81
CA SER A 119 -24.46 13.54 -3.02
C SER A 119 -23.93 12.56 -4.07
N GLY A 120 -24.87 11.91 -4.77
CA GLY A 120 -24.61 10.74 -5.61
C GLY A 120 -23.88 11.03 -6.91
N GLY A 121 -23.56 9.93 -7.60
CA GLY A 121 -23.32 9.91 -9.03
C GLY A 121 -21.87 10.07 -9.45
N GLY A 122 -21.23 8.95 -9.78
CA GLY A 122 -19.97 8.91 -10.51
C GLY A 122 -19.06 7.80 -10.00
N PHE A 123 -19.16 6.61 -10.60
CA PHE A 123 -18.11 5.58 -10.50
C PHE A 123 -16.87 6.13 -11.19
N ALA A 124 -16.09 6.91 -10.44
CA ALA A 124 -14.93 7.58 -10.94
C ALA A 124 -13.88 6.49 -11.28
N ALA A 125 -13.55 6.34 -12.56
CA ALA A 125 -12.58 5.36 -13.08
C ALA A 125 -11.30 5.33 -12.23
N CYS A 126 -11.13 4.26 -11.49
CA CYS A 126 -10.16 4.15 -10.42
C CYS A 126 -8.82 3.73 -11.03
N GLN A 127 -7.90 4.68 -11.23
CA GLN A 127 -6.58 4.37 -11.76
C GLN A 127 -5.69 3.83 -10.63
N PHE A 128 -5.87 2.54 -10.33
CA PHE A 128 -4.96 1.80 -9.45
C PHE A 128 -3.77 1.33 -10.27
N ALA A 129 -2.57 1.79 -9.91
CA ALA A 129 -1.35 1.16 -10.36
C ALA A 129 -0.96 0.12 -9.30
N LEU A 130 -1.15 -1.16 -9.61
CA LEU A 130 -0.33 -2.20 -8.99
C LEU A 130 1.09 -1.90 -9.45
N VAL A 131 1.99 -1.62 -8.51
CA VAL A 131 3.42 -1.50 -8.82
C VAL A 131 4.01 -2.87 -8.47
N PRO A 132 4.12 -3.80 -9.44
CA PRO A 132 4.82 -5.05 -9.18
C PRO A 132 6.28 -4.76 -8.90
N ALA A 133 6.89 -5.55 -8.01
CA ALA A 133 8.33 -5.62 -7.87
C ALA A 133 8.98 -5.88 -9.24
N LEU A 134 9.69 -4.88 -9.78
CA LEU A 134 10.59 -5.04 -10.93
C LEU A 134 11.81 -5.88 -10.55
#